data_AF-A0A9W7ZLU4-F1
#
_entry.id   AF-A0A9W7ZLU4-F1
#
_cell.length_a   1.000
_cell.length_b   1.000
_cell.length_c   1.000
_cell.angle_alpha   90.00
_cell.angle_beta   90.00
_cell.angle_gamma   90.00
#
_symmetry.space_group_name_H-M   'P 1'
#
loop_
_entity.id
_entity.type
_entity.pdbx_description
1 polymer ?
#
loop_
_entity_poly.entity_id
_entity_poly.type
_entity_poly.pdbx_seq_one_letter_code
_entity_poly.pdbx_strand_id
1 'polypeptide(L)'
;MNRELLARALCQRPLLLKSLHTTCAARKDKDTALLPGQFLVGAPDPISNIRPVKFFVPADETPQERTYRQLRESAAQKDHEFWLDNNQRFEQGRAEFERQLIETKGQCTIDDLSEYYKRYQEESYRRHLEYNRYVWRRSYRMVWPGILAWIQEVYRRSRRRNQCLARHSEQQFFFDRQSSGPEKLQDGSKTEPNRRAEKIRSYY
;
A
#
# COMPACT_ATOMS: atom_id res chain seq x y z
N MET A 1 15.82 -63.87 13.13
CA MET A 1 15.28 -63.78 11.77
C MET A 1 13.94 -63.04 11.83
N ASN A 2 13.97 -61.79 11.37
CA ASN A 2 12.87 -60.87 11.00
C ASN A 2 11.71 -60.61 11.97
N ARG A 3 11.93 -59.62 12.84
CA ARG A 3 10.94 -58.63 13.26
C ARG A 3 10.74 -57.63 12.12
N GLU A 4 9.73 -57.75 11.26
CA GLU A 4 9.27 -56.67 10.35
C GLU A 4 7.99 -57.09 9.60
N LEU A 5 6.84 -57.24 10.26
CA LEU A 5 5.55 -57.41 9.53
C LEU A 5 4.32 -56.92 10.32
N LEU A 6 4.44 -55.84 11.10
CA LEU A 6 3.27 -55.17 11.71
C LEU A 6 3.40 -53.64 11.63
N ALA A 7 3.60 -53.13 10.42
CA ALA A 7 3.58 -51.69 10.14
C ALA A 7 3.00 -51.42 8.74
N ARG A 8 1.73 -51.79 8.49
CA ARG A 8 1.00 -51.37 7.28
C ARG A 8 -0.49 -51.16 7.54
N ALA A 9 -0.81 -50.36 8.55
CA ALA A 9 -2.09 -49.67 8.60
C ALA A 9 -1.79 -48.18 8.77
N LEU A 10 -2.46 -47.35 7.96
CA LEU A 10 -2.57 -45.89 8.09
C LEU A 10 -1.45 -45.02 7.45
N CYS A 11 -1.35 -45.08 6.13
CA CYS A 11 -0.94 -43.95 5.25
C CYS A 11 -1.08 -44.48 3.82
N GLN A 12 -1.91 -43.96 2.92
CA GLN A 12 -1.91 -42.58 2.43
C GLN A 12 -3.32 -42.24 1.94
N ARG A 13 -3.96 -41.28 2.59
CA ARG A 13 -5.10 -40.55 2.02
C ARG A 13 -4.55 -39.17 1.71
N PRO A 14 -4.36 -38.76 0.44
CA PRO A 14 -3.95 -37.40 0.16
C PRO A 14 -5.13 -36.51 0.57
N LEU A 15 -4.95 -35.76 1.65
CA LEU A 15 -5.81 -34.65 1.98
C LEU A 15 -5.66 -33.64 0.84
N LEU A 16 -6.63 -33.64 -0.07
CA LEU A 16 -6.89 -32.52 -0.97
C LEU A 16 -7.26 -31.32 -0.10
N LEU A 17 -6.24 -30.64 0.45
CA LEU A 17 -6.37 -29.26 0.86
C LEU A 17 -6.66 -28.50 -0.44
N LYS A 18 -7.94 -28.23 -0.67
CA LYS A 18 -8.36 -27.15 -1.55
C LYS A 18 -7.78 -25.90 -0.92
N SER A 19 -6.60 -25.51 -1.39
CA SER A 19 -6.05 -24.18 -1.17
C SER A 19 -7.16 -23.20 -1.54
N LEU A 20 -7.70 -22.51 -0.54
CA LEU A 20 -8.38 -21.25 -0.80
C LEU A 20 -7.28 -20.27 -1.23
N HIS A 21 -6.80 -20.46 -2.46
CA HIS A 21 -6.28 -19.36 -3.22
C HIS A 21 -7.48 -18.45 -3.40
N THR A 22 -7.61 -17.48 -2.49
CA THR A 22 -8.26 -16.23 -2.82
C THR A 22 -7.49 -15.71 -4.02
N THR A 23 -7.95 -16.07 -5.22
CA THR A 23 -7.51 -15.43 -6.44
C THR A 23 -7.95 -13.98 -6.28
N CYS A 24 -7.05 -13.16 -5.78
CA CYS A 24 -7.16 -11.72 -5.88
C CYS A 24 -7.19 -11.49 -7.39
N ALA A 25 -8.40 -11.35 -7.95
CA ALA A 25 -8.58 -11.02 -9.34
C ALA A 25 -7.69 -9.81 -9.58
N ALA A 26 -6.65 -9.98 -10.41
CA ALA A 26 -5.75 -8.92 -10.78
C ALA A 26 -6.58 -7.86 -11.51
N ARG A 27 -7.14 -6.94 -10.73
CA ARG A 27 -7.73 -5.71 -11.23
C ARG A 27 -6.56 -5.05 -11.93
N LYS A 28 -6.61 -4.95 -13.27
CA LYS A 28 -5.69 -4.09 -14.02
C LYS A 28 -5.77 -2.75 -13.32
N ASP A 29 -4.73 -2.41 -12.55
CA ASP A 29 -4.52 -1.08 -12.02
C ASP A 29 -4.68 -0.17 -13.23
N LYS A 30 -5.75 0.61 -13.27
CA LYS A 30 -5.76 1.77 -14.14
C LYS A 30 -4.54 2.53 -13.67
N ASP A 31 -3.53 2.69 -14.54
CA ASP A 31 -2.34 3.46 -14.23
C ASP A 31 -2.80 4.87 -13.88
N THR A 32 -3.10 5.12 -12.61
CA THR A 32 -3.38 6.45 -12.10
C THR A 32 -2.10 7.21 -12.37
N ALA A 33 -2.14 8.11 -13.36
CA ALA A 33 -1.00 8.86 -13.81
C ALA A 33 -0.55 9.79 -12.67
N LEU A 34 0.32 9.27 -11.80
CA LEU A 34 0.93 10.06 -10.74
C LEU A 34 1.71 11.20 -11.37
N LEU A 35 1.58 12.40 -10.82
CA LEU A 35 2.40 13.52 -11.24
C LEU A 35 3.80 13.41 -10.63
N PRO A 36 4.82 14.11 -11.18
CA PRO A 36 6.17 14.07 -10.66
C PRO A 36 6.19 14.59 -9.23
N GLY A 37 6.79 13.82 -8.32
CA GLY A 37 6.84 14.13 -6.89
C GLY A 37 5.62 13.66 -6.09
N GLN A 38 4.58 13.11 -6.73
CA GLN A 38 3.47 12.46 -6.02
C GLN A 38 3.76 10.98 -5.75
N PHE A 39 3.12 10.46 -4.71
CA PHE A 39 3.05 9.03 -4.41
C PHE A 39 1.65 8.72 -3.91
N LEU A 40 1.17 7.51 -4.20
CA LEU A 40 -0.12 7.04 -3.73
C LEU A 40 0.06 6.23 -2.46
N VAL A 41 -0.77 6.49 -1.45
CA VAL A 41 -0.81 5.71 -0.21
C VAL A 41 -2.17 5.03 -0.13
N GLY A 42 -2.17 3.71 0.03
CA GLY A 42 -3.38 2.91 0.14
C GLY A 42 -4.02 2.92 1.53
N ALA A 43 -5.13 2.18 1.63
CA ALA A 43 -5.73 1.83 2.91
C ALA A 43 -4.74 1.01 3.76
N PRO A 44 -4.79 1.12 5.10
CA PRO A 44 -3.95 0.29 5.96
C PRO A 44 -4.28 -1.19 5.78
N ASP A 45 -3.26 -2.03 5.81
CA ASP A 45 -3.43 -3.48 5.83
C ASP A 45 -4.09 -3.93 7.15
N PRO A 46 -5.08 -4.85 7.13
CA PRO A 46 -5.89 -5.17 8.30
C PRO A 46 -5.13 -5.87 9.44
N ILE A 47 -3.94 -6.42 9.17
CA ILE A 47 -3.17 -7.17 10.18
C ILE A 47 -1.91 -6.38 10.55
N SER A 48 -1.09 -6.00 9.58
CA SER A 48 0.17 -5.27 9.82
C SER A 48 -0.04 -3.79 10.13
N ASN A 49 -1.21 -3.20 9.81
CA ASN A 49 -1.51 -1.77 9.87
C ASN A 49 -0.60 -0.86 9.02
N ILE A 50 0.29 -1.44 8.20
CA ILE A 50 1.16 -0.68 7.30
C ILE A 50 0.37 -0.30 6.04
N ARG A 51 0.60 0.92 5.54
CA ARG A 51 -0.03 1.42 4.31
C ARG A 51 0.85 1.10 3.10
N PRO A 52 0.33 0.45 2.06
CA PRO A 52 1.09 0.25 0.83
C PRO A 52 1.31 1.59 0.12
N VAL A 53 2.51 1.78 -0.44
CA VAL A 53 2.92 3.00 -1.13
C VAL A 53 3.30 2.69 -2.57
N LYS A 54 2.74 3.43 -3.52
CA LYS A 54 3.11 3.39 -4.95
C LYS A 54 3.81 4.68 -5.32
N PHE A 55 5.08 4.60 -5.70
CA PHE A 55 5.87 5.76 -6.09
C PHE A 55 5.64 6.12 -7.57
N PHE A 56 5.74 7.41 -7.88
CA PHE A 56 5.81 7.87 -9.27
C PHE A 56 7.03 7.27 -10.00
N VAL A 57 6.81 6.81 -11.23
CA VAL A 57 7.86 6.31 -12.12
C VAL A 57 7.91 7.21 -13.37
N PRO A 58 8.99 7.98 -13.58
CA PRO A 58 9.13 8.79 -14.80
C PRO A 58 9.35 7.91 -16.02
N ALA A 59 8.90 8.36 -17.20
CA ALA A 59 9.08 7.61 -18.43
C ALA A 59 10.55 7.47 -18.86
N ASP A 60 11.40 8.44 -18.51
CA ASP A 60 12.85 8.44 -18.73
C ASP A 60 13.62 8.14 -17.42
N GLU A 61 13.14 7.18 -16.63
CA GLU A 61 13.75 6.78 -15.35
C GLU A 61 15.23 6.41 -15.52
N THR A 62 16.09 7.09 -14.77
CA THR A 62 17.53 6.78 -14.73
C THR A 62 17.80 5.54 -13.88
N PRO A 63 18.90 4.81 -14.11
CA PRO A 63 19.28 3.67 -13.27
C PRO A 63 19.39 4.02 -11.78
N GLN A 64 19.85 5.22 -11.45
CA GLN A 64 19.99 5.71 -10.08
C GLN A 64 18.62 5.91 -9.41
N GLU A 65 17.68 6.56 -10.11
CA GLU A 65 16.31 6.74 -9.62
C GLU A 65 15.59 5.41 -9.44
N ARG A 66 15.74 4.48 -10.40
CA ARG A 66 15.19 3.14 -10.31
C ARG A 66 15.72 2.41 -9.07
N THR A 67 17.04 2.43 -8.89
CA THR A 67 17.69 1.77 -7.76
C THR A 67 17.17 2.30 -6.43
N TYR A 68 17.07 3.63 -6.29
CA TYR A 68 16.55 4.24 -5.08
C TYR A 68 15.06 3.97 -4.84
N ARG A 69 14.23 3.98 -5.90
CA ARG A 69 12.82 3.59 -5.82
C ARG A 69 12.67 2.14 -5.36
N GLN A 70 13.38 1.20 -5.97
CA GLN A 70 13.36 -0.22 -5.59
C GLN A 70 13.83 -0.43 -4.15
N LEU A 71 14.83 0.32 -3.69
CA LEU A 71 15.26 0.30 -2.28
C LEU A 71 14.14 0.72 -1.33
N ARG A 72 13.37 1.77 -1.67
CA ARG A 72 12.21 2.21 -0.87
C ARG A 72 11.06 1.22 -0.91
N GLU A 73 10.76 0.65 -2.07
CA GLU A 73 9.72 -0.38 -2.23
C GLU A 73 10.07 -1.63 -1.41
N SER A 74 11.32 -2.12 -1.51
CA SER A 74 11.81 -3.24 -0.71
C SER A 74 11.80 -2.93 0.79
N ALA A 75 12.11 -1.68 1.17
CA ALA A 75 12.03 -1.26 2.55
C ALA A 75 10.60 -1.33 3.09
N ALA A 76 9.63 -0.76 2.37
CA ALA A 76 8.22 -0.79 2.74
C ALA A 76 7.69 -2.23 2.82
N GLN A 77 8.08 -3.09 1.88
CA GLN A 77 7.70 -4.50 1.88
C GLN A 77 8.22 -5.25 3.12
N LYS A 78 9.49 -5.07 3.49
CA LYS A 78 10.03 -5.73 4.69
C LYS A 78 9.45 -5.19 5.99
N ASP A 79 9.11 -3.90 6.03
CA ASP A 79 8.44 -3.32 7.19
C ASP A 79 7.03 -3.91 7.33
N HIS A 80 6.29 -4.06 6.23
CA HIS A 80 5.01 -4.77 6.20
C HIS A 80 5.14 -6.23 6.67
N GLU A 81 6.08 -7.01 6.12
CA GLU A 81 6.30 -8.41 6.50
C GLU A 81 6.63 -8.57 8.00
N PHE A 82 7.48 -7.70 8.55
CA PHE A 82 7.82 -7.72 9.97
C PHE A 82 6.61 -7.44 10.86
N TRP A 83 5.84 -6.40 10.55
CA TRP A 83 4.66 -6.04 11.35
C TRP A 83 3.51 -7.03 11.17
N LEU A 84 3.39 -7.65 10.00
CA LEU A 84 2.43 -8.73 9.77
C LEU A 84 2.72 -9.91 10.71
N ASP A 85 3.95 -10.42 10.71
CA ASP A 85 4.37 -11.54 11.57
C ASP A 85 4.28 -11.17 13.06
N ASN A 86 4.73 -9.97 13.45
CA ASN A 86 4.65 -9.52 14.83
C ASN A 86 3.20 -9.45 15.32
N ASN A 87 2.30 -8.83 14.55
CA ASN A 87 0.92 -8.63 14.99
C ASN A 87 0.17 -9.96 15.02
N GLN A 88 0.45 -10.88 14.08
CA GLN A 88 -0.12 -12.23 14.12
C GLN A 88 0.28 -12.98 15.40
N ARG A 89 1.58 -12.97 15.75
CA ARG A 89 2.06 -13.62 16.99
C ARG A 89 1.47 -12.98 18.23
N PHE A 90 1.39 -11.66 18.25
CA PHE A 90 0.82 -10.91 19.37
C PHE A 90 -0.65 -11.27 19.60
N GLU A 91 -1.48 -11.26 18.54
CA GLU A 91 -2.91 -11.59 18.65
C GLU A 91 -3.13 -13.07 19.01
N GLN A 92 -2.33 -13.98 18.46
CA GLN A 92 -2.38 -15.40 18.82
C GLN A 92 -2.07 -15.62 20.30
N GLY A 93 -0.95 -15.08 20.78
CA GLY A 93 -0.56 -15.21 22.19
C GLY A 93 -1.56 -14.51 23.13
N ARG A 94 -2.15 -13.39 22.71
CA ARG A 94 -3.17 -12.67 23.48
C ARG A 94 -4.43 -13.52 23.63
N ALA A 95 -4.92 -14.09 22.53
CA ALA A 95 -6.10 -14.96 22.54
C ALA A 95 -5.87 -16.27 23.32
N GLU A 96 -4.65 -16.81 23.32
CA GLU A 96 -4.29 -17.96 24.16
C GLU A 96 -4.28 -17.61 25.64
N PHE A 97 -3.68 -16.47 26.00
CA PHE A 97 -3.63 -16.00 27.37
C PHE A 97 -5.01 -15.67 27.93
N GLU A 98 -5.86 -15.00 27.14
CA GLU A 98 -7.26 -14.72 27.49
C GLU A 98 -8.04 -16.01 27.75
N ARG A 99 -7.91 -17.02 26.88
CA ARG A 99 -8.57 -18.32 27.07
C ARG A 99 -8.14 -19.00 28.37
N GLN A 100 -6.83 -19.06 28.64
CA GLN A 100 -6.29 -19.68 29.86
C GLN A 100 -6.79 -18.99 31.14
N LEU A 101 -6.87 -17.65 31.13
CA LEU A 101 -7.38 -16.89 32.26
C LEU A 101 -8.88 -17.07 32.46
N ILE A 102 -9.66 -17.10 31.39
CA ILE A 102 -11.10 -17.38 31.48
C ILE A 102 -11.34 -18.78 32.03
N GLU A 103 -10.55 -19.78 31.62
CA GLU A 103 -10.64 -21.15 32.15
C GLU A 103 -10.24 -21.24 33.64
N THR A 104 -9.24 -20.47 34.07
CA THR A 104 -8.70 -20.57 35.44
C THR A 104 -9.41 -19.65 36.44
N LYS A 105 -9.65 -18.39 36.06
CA LYS A 105 -10.22 -17.32 36.91
C LYS A 105 -11.67 -16.98 36.55
N GLY A 106 -12.21 -17.48 35.44
CA GLY A 106 -13.57 -17.15 34.96
C GLY A 106 -13.69 -15.80 34.23
N GLN A 107 -12.67 -14.94 34.32
CA GLN A 107 -12.65 -13.62 33.71
C GLN A 107 -11.22 -13.21 33.34
N CYS A 108 -11.09 -12.30 32.38
CA CYS A 108 -9.81 -11.68 32.01
C CYS A 108 -9.94 -10.17 32.24
N THR A 109 -9.18 -9.63 33.19
CA THR A 109 -9.16 -8.19 33.48
C THR A 109 -8.05 -7.48 32.71
N ILE A 110 -8.14 -6.15 32.62
CA ILE A 110 -7.12 -5.33 31.96
C ILE A 110 -5.76 -5.48 32.67
N ASP A 111 -5.76 -5.61 34.00
CA ASP A 111 -4.54 -5.80 34.77
C ASP A 111 -3.87 -7.13 34.43
N ASP A 112 -4.63 -8.20 34.26
CA ASP A 112 -4.09 -9.49 33.81
C ASP A 112 -3.48 -9.37 32.39
N LEU A 113 -4.16 -8.68 31.47
CA LEU A 113 -3.63 -8.43 30.12
C LEU A 113 -2.34 -7.61 30.13
N SER A 114 -2.16 -6.71 31.10
CA SER A 114 -0.95 -5.93 31.23
C SER A 114 0.29 -6.80 31.51
N GLU A 115 0.12 -7.89 32.27
CA GLU A 115 1.18 -8.88 32.50
C GLU A 115 1.56 -9.58 31.20
N TYR A 116 0.57 -9.96 30.38
CA TYR A 116 0.83 -10.51 29.04
C TYR A 116 1.58 -9.52 28.16
N TYR A 117 1.17 -8.25 28.13
CA TYR A 117 1.85 -7.24 27.31
C TYR A 117 3.31 -7.05 27.71
N LYS A 118 3.59 -7.03 29.02
CA LYS A 118 4.96 -6.95 29.52
C LYS A 118 5.76 -8.20 29.10
N ARG A 119 5.21 -9.39 29.30
CA ARG A 119 5.85 -10.65 28.92
C ARG A 119 6.16 -10.72 27.42
N TYR A 120 5.19 -10.38 26.57
CA TYR A 120 5.38 -10.36 25.12
C TYR A 120 6.50 -9.39 24.70
N GLN A 121 6.56 -8.21 25.32
CA GLN A 121 7.63 -7.23 25.05
C GLN A 121 9.01 -7.77 25.44
N GLU A 122 9.12 -8.45 26.59
CA GLU A 122 10.37 -9.07 27.05
C GLU A 122 10.81 -10.22 26.13
N GLU A 123 9.89 -11.12 25.77
CA GLU A 123 10.16 -12.27 24.90
C GLU A 123 10.52 -11.84 23.47
N SER A 124 9.85 -10.82 22.95
CA SER A 124 10.08 -10.32 21.58
C SER A 124 11.20 -9.28 21.51
N TYR A 125 11.82 -8.91 22.64
CA TYR A 125 12.81 -7.84 22.72
C TYR A 125 13.96 -8.03 21.73
N ARG A 126 14.55 -9.24 21.69
CA ARG A 126 15.67 -9.55 20.78
C ARG A 126 15.30 -9.37 19.31
N ARG A 127 14.07 -9.78 18.93
CA ARG A 127 13.54 -9.65 17.57
C ARG A 127 13.39 -8.17 17.19
N HIS A 128 12.83 -7.36 18.09
CA HIS A 128 12.68 -5.92 17.87
C HIS A 128 14.03 -5.21 17.79
N LEU A 129 15.02 -5.60 18.60
CA LEU A 129 16.38 -5.09 18.49
C LEU A 129 17.03 -5.43 17.13
N GLU A 130 16.89 -6.66 16.66
CA GLU A 130 17.39 -7.08 15.35
C GLU A 130 16.72 -6.30 14.21
N TYR A 131 15.40 -6.10 14.30
CA TYR A 131 14.65 -5.27 13.36
C TYR A 131 15.09 -3.81 13.38
N ASN A 132 15.20 -3.20 14.56
CA ASN A 132 15.66 -1.82 14.70
C ASN A 132 17.08 -1.66 14.14
N ARG A 133 17.97 -2.62 14.41
CA ARG A 133 19.32 -2.65 13.82
C ARG A 133 19.27 -2.72 12.30
N TYR A 134 18.36 -3.53 11.74
CA TYR A 134 18.14 -3.59 10.30
C TYR A 134 17.66 -2.24 9.74
N VAL A 135 16.66 -1.62 10.37
CA VAL A 135 16.11 -0.32 9.96
C VAL A 135 17.21 0.75 9.95
N TRP A 136 17.98 0.88 11.03
CA TRP A 136 19.10 1.84 11.09
C TRP A 136 20.13 1.59 10.01
N ARG A 137 20.63 0.36 9.90
CA ARG A 137 21.64 0.00 8.88
C ARG A 137 21.13 0.28 7.47
N ARG A 138 19.87 -0.05 7.19
CA ARG A 138 19.21 0.19 5.91
C ARG A 138 19.08 1.68 5.63
N SER A 139 18.63 2.48 6.60
CA SER A 139 18.49 3.94 6.46
C SER A 139 19.81 4.60 6.11
N TYR A 140 20.90 4.24 6.80
CA TYR A 140 22.23 4.75 6.46
C TYR A 140 22.66 4.36 5.04
N ARG A 141 22.39 3.11 4.63
CA ARG A 141 22.70 2.64 3.26
C ARG A 141 21.87 3.34 2.18
N MET A 142 20.68 3.85 2.50
CA MET A 142 19.81 4.53 1.54
C MET A 142 20.21 5.98 1.26
N VAL A 143 20.96 6.64 2.16
CA VAL A 143 21.32 8.06 2.02
C VAL A 143 22.03 8.33 0.70
N TRP A 144 23.09 7.57 0.39
CA TRP A 144 23.90 7.82 -0.80
C TRP A 144 23.16 7.59 -2.13
N PRO A 145 22.48 6.44 -2.34
CA PRO A 145 21.61 6.26 -3.50
C PRO A 145 20.51 7.33 -3.61
N GLY A 146 19.96 7.77 -2.48
CA GLY A 146 18.97 8.85 -2.43
C GLY A 146 19.51 10.17 -2.94
N ILE A 147 20.72 10.56 -2.52
CA ILE A 147 21.40 11.77 -3.01
C ILE A 147 21.66 11.67 -4.52
N LEU A 148 22.19 10.53 -5.00
CA LEU A 148 22.45 10.34 -6.43
C LEU A 148 21.18 10.40 -7.27
N ALA A 149 20.09 9.78 -6.82
CA ALA A 149 18.80 9.84 -7.48
C ALA A 149 18.24 11.28 -7.50
N TRP A 150 18.36 12.01 -6.38
CA TRP A 150 17.92 13.40 -6.28
C TRP A 150 18.68 14.32 -7.24
N ILE A 151 20.01 14.16 -7.38
CA ILE A 151 20.80 14.95 -8.34
C ILE A 151 20.31 14.70 -9.78
N GLN A 152 20.08 13.44 -10.15
CA GLN A 152 19.53 13.09 -11.47
C GLN A 152 18.15 13.68 -11.69
N GLU A 153 17.28 13.63 -10.67
CA GLU A 153 15.94 14.21 -10.73
C GLU A 153 16.00 15.73 -10.92
N VAL A 154 16.84 16.43 -10.16
CA VAL A 154 17.01 17.90 -10.23
C VAL A 154 17.53 18.32 -11.61
N TYR A 155 18.57 17.66 -12.13
CA TYR A 155 19.11 17.95 -13.45
C TYR A 155 18.05 17.83 -14.56
N ARG A 156 17.12 16.86 -14.41
CA ARG A 156 16.08 16.58 -15.42
C ARG A 156 14.73 17.25 -15.11
N ARG A 157 14.62 17.96 -13.98
CA ARG A 157 13.33 18.43 -13.42
C ARG A 157 12.58 19.36 -14.37
N SER A 158 13.27 20.30 -15.00
CA SER A 158 12.65 21.28 -15.90
C SER A 158 12.06 20.61 -17.14
N ARG A 159 12.80 19.68 -17.76
CA ARG A 159 12.35 18.92 -18.93
C ARG A 159 11.14 18.03 -18.60
N ARG A 160 11.21 17.30 -17.48
CA ARG A 160 10.18 16.32 -17.09
C ARG A 160 8.88 16.98 -16.63
N ARG A 161 8.95 18.12 -15.94
CA ARG A 161 7.75 18.85 -15.50
C ARG A 161 6.88 19.25 -16.70
N ASN A 162 7.51 19.78 -17.75
CA ASN A 162 6.80 20.18 -18.96
C ASN A 162 6.21 18.99 -19.70
N GLN A 163 6.97 17.90 -19.85
CA GLN A 163 6.50 16.70 -20.54
C GLN A 163 5.40 15.96 -19.77
N CYS A 164 5.49 15.88 -18.44
CA CYS A 164 4.49 15.18 -17.64
C CYS A 164 3.18 15.96 -17.56
N LEU A 165 3.24 17.29 -17.39
CA LEU A 165 2.04 18.14 -17.47
C LEU A 165 1.37 18.04 -18.84
N ALA A 166 2.15 18.04 -19.93
CA ALA A 166 1.61 17.87 -21.28
C ALA A 166 0.90 16.51 -21.47
N ARG A 167 1.51 15.41 -21.00
CA ARG A 167 0.89 14.09 -21.06
C ARG A 167 -0.35 13.96 -20.19
N HIS A 168 -0.33 14.54 -18.99
CA HIS A 168 -1.48 14.53 -18.10
C HIS A 168 -2.64 15.37 -18.68
N SER A 169 -2.35 16.54 -19.25
CA SER A 169 -3.38 17.34 -19.92
C SER A 169 -3.97 16.57 -21.11
N GLU A 170 -3.13 15.97 -21.95
CA GLU A 170 -3.59 15.10 -23.06
C GLU A 170 -4.50 13.98 -22.55
N GLN A 171 -4.08 13.22 -21.52
CA GLN A 171 -4.90 12.15 -20.95
C GLN A 171 -6.25 12.64 -20.43
N GLN A 172 -6.29 13.78 -19.72
CA GLN A 172 -7.54 14.39 -19.26
C GLN A 172 -8.43 14.80 -20.44
N PHE A 173 -7.87 15.49 -21.44
CA PHE A 173 -8.61 15.89 -22.65
C PHE A 173 -9.23 14.69 -23.37
N PHE A 174 -8.49 13.58 -23.51
CA PHE A 174 -9.01 12.38 -24.18
C PHE A 174 -10.04 11.63 -23.33
N PHE A 175 -9.90 11.61 -22.02
CA PHE A 175 -10.88 11.00 -21.12
C PHE A 175 -12.21 11.76 -21.12
N ASP A 176 -12.15 13.11 -21.10
CA ASP A 176 -13.34 13.96 -21.15
C ASP A 176 -14.10 13.87 -22.48
N ARG A 177 -13.37 13.68 -23.60
CA ARG A 177 -13.98 13.45 -24.91
C ARG A 177 -14.65 12.08 -25.04
N GLN A 178 -14.23 11.08 -24.26
CA GLN A 178 -14.85 9.75 -24.25
C GLN A 178 -16.04 9.65 -23.29
N SER A 179 -16.09 10.47 -22.23
CA SER A 179 -17.24 10.56 -21.31
C SER A 179 -18.37 11.45 -21.86
N SER A 180 -18.05 12.40 -22.74
CA SER A 180 -19.03 13.16 -23.52
C SER A 180 -19.49 12.36 -24.74
N GLY A 181 -20.47 11.49 -24.55
CA GLY A 181 -21.25 10.93 -25.67
C GLY A 181 -21.90 12.05 -26.50
N PRO A 182 -22.28 11.80 -27.78
CA PRO A 182 -22.67 12.87 -28.70
C PRO A 182 -23.89 13.63 -28.13
N GLU A 183 -23.64 14.86 -27.67
CA GLU A 183 -24.69 15.81 -27.37
C GLU A 183 -25.40 16.10 -28.69
N LYS A 184 -26.62 15.60 -28.83
CA LYS A 184 -27.46 15.85 -30.01
C LYS A 184 -27.56 17.36 -30.16
N LEU A 185 -27.08 17.87 -31.30
CA LEU A 185 -27.22 19.25 -31.72
C LEU A 185 -28.73 19.56 -31.78
N GLN A 186 -29.29 20.12 -30.71
CA GLN A 186 -30.63 20.70 -30.77
C GLN A 186 -30.47 22.07 -31.41
N ASP A 187 -30.85 22.13 -32.69
CA ASP A 187 -31.12 23.38 -33.39
C ASP A 187 -32.22 24.11 -32.61
N GLY A 188 -31.84 25.19 -31.94
CA GLY A 188 -32.67 25.87 -30.97
C GLY A 188 -32.32 27.35 -31.01
N SER A 189 -32.94 28.05 -31.96
CA SER A 189 -33.00 29.51 -32.01
C SER A 189 -33.37 30.07 -30.63
N LYS A 190 -32.38 30.61 -29.91
CA LYS A 190 -32.60 31.37 -28.68
C LYS A 190 -32.15 32.80 -28.93
N THR A 191 -33.13 33.69 -29.00
CA THR A 191 -32.96 35.13 -28.99
C THR A 191 -32.10 35.53 -27.79
N GLU A 192 -30.92 36.10 -28.03
CA GLU A 192 -30.07 36.64 -26.96
C GLU A 192 -30.79 37.78 -26.23
N PRO A 193 -30.87 37.77 -24.89
CA PRO A 193 -31.41 38.91 -24.16
C PRO A 193 -30.37 40.04 -24.15
N ASN A 194 -30.80 41.21 -24.60
CA ASN A 194 -29.99 42.42 -24.63
C ASN A 194 -29.69 42.89 -23.19
N ARG A 195 -28.54 42.47 -22.64
CA ARG A 195 -28.03 42.86 -21.30
C ARG A 195 -28.03 44.37 -21.05
N ARG A 196 -28.01 45.18 -22.11
CA ARG A 196 -28.03 46.64 -22.01
C ARG A 196 -29.39 47.18 -21.54
N ALA A 197 -30.48 46.49 -21.88
CA ALA A 197 -31.84 46.88 -21.48
C ALA A 197 -32.14 46.56 -20.01
N GLU A 198 -31.59 45.46 -19.48
CA GLU A 198 -31.72 45.13 -18.05
C GLU A 198 -30.97 46.10 -17.15
N LYS A 199 -29.81 46.60 -17.60
CA LYS A 199 -29.01 47.55 -16.82
C LYS A 199 -29.65 48.94 -16.69
N ILE A 200 -30.59 49.31 -17.57
CA ILE A 200 -31.32 50.59 -17.49
C ILE A 200 -32.49 50.49 -16.50
N ARG A 201 -33.10 49.31 -16.33
CA ARG A 201 -34.20 49.09 -15.36
C ARG A 201 -33.74 49.11 -13.90
N SER A 202 -32.45 48.97 -13.61
CA SER A 202 -31.96 48.96 -12.23
C SER A 202 -31.70 50.34 -11.63
N TYR A 203 -31.93 51.43 -12.39
CA TYR A 203 -31.62 52.81 -11.95
C TYR A 203 -32.84 53.76 -11.89
N TYR A 204 -34.05 53.25 -12.12
CA TYR A 204 -35.31 54.00 -11.92
C TYR A 204 -36.31 53.16 -11.13
#